data_AF-A0A835E5X4-F1
#
_entry.id   AF-A0A835E5X4-F1
#
_cell.length_a   1.000
_cell.length_b   1.000
_cell.length_c   1.000
_cell.angle_alpha   90.00
_cell.angle_beta   90.00
_cell.angle_gamma   90.00
#
_symmetry.space_group_name_H-M   'P 1'
#
loop_
_entity.id
_entity.type
_entity.pdbx_description
1 polymer ?
#
loop_
_entity_poly.entity_id
_entity_poly.type
_entity_poly.pdbx_seq_one_letter_code
_entity_poly.pdbx_strand_id
1 'polypeptide(L)'
;MEWSIWCPLDPLNFSWLYGAIGLEIFYYTNTARDSAQFKLDDDDDETEGYTSTITEGPDRQLEITYLVIPTAIQTSVEVRLKLKADLGSTSRAVFGNIKATTIDYMNIWVHLFSCDRGRCLSFPSGTTSILPLTLSKIALPCSRLLRFHIEVDLTAGTCESHEEDEKNLKFILEFTRGITSQERQVDGDRVQVEVEYESEYGL
;
A
#
# COMPACT_ATOMS: atom_id res chain seq x y z
N MET A 1 -30.59 -6.26 -12.97
CA MET A 1 -29.15 -6.00 -12.76
C MET A 1 -29.09 -4.82 -11.84
N GLU A 2 -28.87 -5.09 -10.56
CA GLU A 2 -28.98 -4.11 -9.48
C GLU A 2 -27.70 -4.25 -8.68
N TRP A 3 -26.90 -3.19 -8.67
CA TRP A 3 -25.64 -3.16 -7.96
C TRP A 3 -25.90 -2.57 -6.56
N SER A 4 -25.55 -3.29 -5.51
CA SER A 4 -25.66 -2.81 -4.13
C SER A 4 -24.29 -2.91 -3.47
N ILE A 5 -23.64 -1.76 -3.26
CA ILE A 5 -22.47 -1.64 -2.39
C ILE A 5 -22.99 -1.28 -1.00
N TRP A 6 -22.78 -2.16 -0.03
CA TRP A 6 -23.11 -1.91 1.38
C TRP A 6 -21.88 -1.32 2.08
N CYS A 7 -21.93 -0.04 2.43
CA CYS A 7 -21.05 0.53 3.46
C CYS A 7 -21.66 0.25 4.85
N PRO A 8 -20.94 -0.35 5.80
CA PRO A 8 -21.38 -0.35 7.19
C PRO A 8 -21.18 1.07 7.75
N LEU A 9 -22.24 1.88 7.68
CA LEU A 9 -22.36 3.05 8.54
C LEU A 9 -22.79 2.54 9.93
N ASP A 10 -21.88 2.51 10.89
CA ASP A 10 -22.29 2.54 12.29
C ASP A 10 -22.43 4.02 12.71
N PRO A 11 -23.61 4.45 13.19
CA PRO A 11 -23.87 5.84 13.50
C PRO A 11 -23.39 6.12 14.92
N LEU A 12 -22.44 7.04 15.11
CA LEU A 12 -22.42 8.05 16.18
C LEU A 12 -21.03 8.69 16.32
N ASN A 13 -21.03 10.02 16.40
CA ASN A 13 -19.94 10.92 16.75
C ASN A 13 -18.87 11.19 15.68
N PHE A 14 -19.22 12.07 14.74
CA PHE A 14 -18.26 12.94 14.06
C PHE A 14 -17.57 13.87 15.09
N SER A 15 -16.49 13.38 15.68
CA SER A 15 -15.45 14.20 16.29
C SER A 15 -14.16 13.98 15.51
N TRP A 16 -13.73 15.04 14.84
CA TRP A 16 -12.49 15.17 14.08
C TRP A 16 -11.30 14.47 14.74
N LEU A 17 -10.85 13.37 14.16
CA LEU A 17 -9.51 12.82 14.34
C LEU A 17 -9.25 11.82 13.22
N TYR A 18 -8.44 12.24 12.22
CA TYR A 18 -7.79 11.39 11.23
C TYR A 18 -8.56 10.11 10.84
N GLY A 19 -9.56 10.25 9.97
CA GLY A 19 -10.17 9.09 9.32
C GLY A 19 -9.23 8.57 8.24
N ALA A 20 -8.47 7.52 8.54
CA ALA A 20 -7.79 6.75 7.51
C ALA A 20 -8.87 6.16 6.59
N ILE A 21 -8.89 6.56 5.32
CA ILE A 21 -9.71 5.90 4.30
C ILE A 21 -9.07 4.54 4.08
N GLY A 22 -9.70 3.48 4.59
CA GLY A 22 -9.29 2.10 4.37
C GLY A 22 -9.72 1.64 2.99
N LEU A 23 -8.82 1.01 2.24
CA LEU A 23 -9.17 0.23 1.07
C LEU A 23 -9.71 -1.12 1.55
N GLU A 24 -11.00 -1.38 1.36
CA GLU A 24 -11.61 -2.69 1.64
C GLU A 24 -11.81 -3.45 0.33
N ILE A 25 -11.17 -4.61 0.20
CA ILE A 25 -11.24 -5.46 -0.98
C ILE A 25 -12.43 -6.41 -0.79
N PHE A 26 -13.46 -6.25 -1.61
CA PHE A 26 -14.61 -7.15 -1.61
C PHE A 26 -14.48 -8.20 -2.71
N TYR A 27 -14.51 -9.48 -2.33
CA TYR A 27 -14.53 -10.59 -3.28
C TYR A 27 -15.98 -10.91 -3.67
N TYR A 28 -16.29 -10.83 -4.96
CA TYR A 28 -17.55 -11.35 -5.47
C TYR A 28 -17.36 -12.82 -5.86
N THR A 29 -17.90 -13.75 -5.08
CA THR A 29 -18.00 -15.15 -5.50
C THR A 29 -19.40 -15.36 -6.07
N ASN A 30 -19.49 -15.49 -7.39
CA ASN A 30 -20.72 -15.92 -8.02
C ASN A 30 -20.93 -17.41 -7.66
N THR A 31 -21.68 -17.69 -6.61
CA THR A 31 -22.02 -19.06 -6.21
C THR A 31 -23.14 -19.61 -7.11
N ALA A 32 -22.87 -19.66 -8.42
CA ALA A 32 -23.57 -20.50 -9.37
C ALA A 32 -22.59 -21.58 -9.82
N ARG A 33 -22.64 -22.67 -9.07
CA ARG A 33 -21.95 -23.94 -9.27
C ARG A 33 -22.12 -24.42 -10.72
N ASP A 34 -21.10 -24.30 -11.54
CA ASP A 34 -20.90 -25.24 -12.63
C ASP A 34 -19.41 -25.48 -12.88
N SER A 35 -19.05 -26.75 -12.97
CA SER A 35 -17.70 -27.26 -13.19
C SER A 35 -17.30 -27.02 -14.65
N ALA A 36 -17.14 -25.77 -15.03
CA ALA A 36 -16.49 -25.38 -16.26
C ALA A 36 -15.05 -25.04 -15.93
N GLN A 37 -14.15 -25.83 -16.50
CA GLN A 37 -12.74 -25.51 -16.68
C GLN A 37 -12.63 -24.04 -17.08
N PHE A 38 -12.23 -23.16 -16.15
CA PHE A 38 -12.03 -21.74 -16.45
C PHE A 38 -10.98 -21.68 -17.55
N LYS A 39 -11.44 -21.52 -18.78
CA LYS A 39 -10.62 -20.86 -19.78
C LYS A 39 -10.35 -19.49 -19.19
N LEU A 40 -9.08 -19.16 -19.04
CA LEU A 40 -8.66 -17.76 -19.10
C LEU A 40 -8.99 -17.30 -20.52
N ASP A 41 -10.28 -17.15 -20.81
CA ASP A 41 -10.68 -16.31 -21.92
C ASP A 41 -10.21 -14.91 -21.48
N ASP A 42 -9.38 -14.28 -22.33
CA ASP A 42 -8.96 -12.88 -22.23
C ASP A 42 -10.21 -11.97 -22.35
N ASP A 43 -11.19 -12.14 -21.46
CA ASP A 43 -12.24 -11.14 -21.27
C ASP A 43 -11.56 -9.97 -20.59
N ASP A 44 -11.17 -9.05 -21.49
CA ASP A 44 -10.49 -7.77 -21.35
C ASP A 44 -11.35 -6.77 -20.55
N ASP A 45 -11.88 -7.18 -19.39
CA ASP A 45 -12.50 -6.24 -18.47
C ASP A 45 -11.38 -5.34 -17.95
N GLU A 46 -11.30 -4.14 -18.53
CA GLU A 46 -10.32 -3.13 -18.15
C GLU A 46 -10.58 -2.66 -16.71
N THR A 47 -9.51 -2.28 -16.02
CA THR A 47 -9.63 -1.69 -14.68
C THR A 47 -10.25 -0.29 -14.79
N GLU A 48 -11.40 -0.09 -14.16
CA GLU A 48 -12.20 1.14 -14.30
C GLU A 48 -12.26 1.95 -13.00
N GLY A 49 -11.97 3.25 -13.12
CA GLY A 49 -12.03 4.23 -12.04
C GLY A 49 -13.37 4.95 -12.01
N TYR A 50 -13.97 5.03 -10.83
CA TYR A 50 -15.26 5.66 -10.60
C TYR A 50 -15.16 6.70 -9.50
N THR A 51 -15.81 7.84 -9.72
CA THR A 51 -16.02 8.86 -8.68
C THR A 51 -17.51 8.99 -8.44
N SER A 52 -17.95 8.73 -7.21
CA SER A 52 -19.33 8.88 -6.77
C SER A 52 -19.41 9.94 -5.70
N THR A 53 -20.48 10.74 -5.76
CA THR A 53 -20.76 11.76 -4.77
C THR A 53 -21.97 11.34 -3.95
N ILE A 54 -21.79 11.19 -2.64
CA ILE A 54 -22.89 10.98 -1.70
C ILE A 54 -23.24 12.33 -1.06
N THR A 55 -24.50 12.75 -1.21
CA THR A 55 -25.00 13.99 -0.61
C THR A 55 -25.93 13.68 0.57
N GLU A 56 -25.52 14.00 1.80
CA GLU A 56 -26.36 13.92 3.01
C GLU A 56 -26.93 15.31 3.38
N GLY A 57 -27.58 15.98 2.42
CA GLY A 57 -28.21 17.29 2.61
C GLY A 57 -27.43 18.47 2.00
N PRO A 58 -27.89 19.72 2.23
CA PRO A 58 -27.49 20.89 1.43
C PRO A 58 -26.00 21.24 1.44
N ASP A 59 -25.27 20.87 2.50
CA ASP A 59 -23.85 21.25 2.70
C ASP A 59 -22.96 20.05 3.07
N ARG A 60 -23.41 18.81 2.84
CA ARG A 60 -22.66 17.60 3.18
C ARG A 60 -22.49 16.72 1.96
N GLN A 61 -21.42 17.00 1.22
CA GLN A 61 -21.02 16.24 0.06
C GLN A 61 -19.78 15.40 0.40
N LEU A 62 -19.89 14.09 0.26
CA LEU A 62 -18.76 13.17 0.32
C LEU A 62 -18.45 12.69 -1.09
N GLU A 63 -17.24 12.95 -1.57
CA GLU A 63 -16.74 12.39 -2.82
C GLU A 63 -15.94 11.12 -2.52
N ILE A 64 -16.31 10.02 -3.17
CA ILE A 64 -15.65 8.72 -3.06
C ILE A 64 -15.11 8.37 -4.43
N THR A 65 -13.80 8.14 -4.52
CA THR A 65 -13.16 7.58 -5.71
C THR A 65 -12.77 6.14 -5.42
N TYR A 66 -13.21 5.21 -6.27
CA TYR A 66 -12.91 3.78 -6.14
C TYR A 66 -12.50 3.20 -7.49
N LEU A 67 -11.75 2.11 -7.44
CA LEU A 67 -11.27 1.37 -8.61
C LEU A 67 -11.89 -0.03 -8.59
N VAL A 68 -12.48 -0.45 -9.70
CA VAL A 68 -12.98 -1.82 -9.87
C VAL A 68 -11.93 -2.59 -10.65
N ILE A 69 -11.45 -3.69 -10.05
CA ILE A 69 -10.35 -4.49 -10.59
C ILE A 69 -10.88 -5.89 -10.82
N PRO A 70 -11.18 -6.24 -12.08
CA PRO A 70 -11.59 -7.59 -12.45
C PRO A 70 -10.48 -8.57 -12.07
N THR A 71 -10.85 -9.66 -11.40
CA THR A 71 -9.91 -10.75 -11.05
C THR A 71 -8.71 -10.23 -10.26
N ALA A 72 -8.93 -9.63 -9.07
CA ALA A 72 -7.85 -9.12 -8.23
C ALA A 72 -7.29 -10.18 -7.27
N ILE A 73 -5.96 -10.20 -7.14
CA ILE A 73 -5.26 -10.91 -6.06
C ILE A 73 -4.93 -9.92 -4.94
N GLN A 74 -5.17 -10.34 -3.70
CA GLN A 74 -4.66 -9.62 -2.54
C GLN A 74 -3.16 -9.90 -2.41
N THR A 75 -2.41 -8.84 -2.18
CA THR A 75 -0.96 -8.85 -2.11
C THR A 75 -0.53 -8.19 -0.81
N SER A 76 0.20 -8.93 0.02
CA SER A 76 0.76 -8.42 1.26
C SER A 76 2.11 -7.77 0.99
N VAL A 77 2.38 -6.63 1.63
CA VAL A 77 3.64 -5.90 1.54
C VAL A 77 4.21 -5.75 2.95
N GLU A 78 5.48 -6.10 3.10
CA GLU A 78 6.25 -5.88 4.32
C GLU A 78 7.49 -5.06 4.00
N VAL A 79 7.78 -4.05 4.83
CA VAL A 79 8.98 -3.22 4.69
C VAL A 79 9.86 -3.40 5.92
N ARG A 80 11.11 -3.77 5.68
CA ARG A 80 12.14 -3.95 6.70
C ARG A 80 13.22 -2.89 6.55
N LEU A 81 13.54 -2.23 7.65
CA LEU A 81 14.60 -1.24 7.74
C LEU A 81 15.78 -1.82 8.50
N LYS A 82 16.99 -1.64 7.96
CA LYS A 82 18.23 -1.92 8.67
C LYS A 82 19.10 -0.68 8.62
N LEU A 83 19.00 0.12 9.68
CA LEU A 83 19.74 1.36 9.80
C LEU A 83 21.18 1.06 10.22
N LYS A 84 22.12 1.78 9.64
CA LYS A 84 23.54 1.69 9.98
C LYS A 84 23.74 2.04 11.44
N ALA A 85 24.57 1.26 12.13
CA ALA A 85 25.04 1.61 13.47
C ALA A 85 26.05 2.75 13.37
N ASP A 86 25.72 3.89 13.96
CA ASP A 86 26.65 5.00 14.14
C ASP A 86 27.24 4.92 15.56
N LEU A 87 28.52 5.26 15.71
CA LEU A 87 29.25 5.23 16.98
C LEU A 87 28.68 6.31 17.91
N GLY A 88 27.62 5.98 18.66
CA GLY A 88 27.02 6.87 19.66
C GLY A 88 25.50 6.93 19.64
N SER A 89 24.82 6.46 18.58
CA SER A 89 23.36 6.44 18.53
C SER A 89 22.80 5.02 18.46
N THR A 90 22.01 4.66 19.47
CA THR A 90 21.33 3.37 19.55
C THR A 90 20.07 3.30 18.71
N SER A 91 19.49 4.44 18.33
CA SER A 91 18.32 4.53 17.46
C SER A 91 18.36 5.75 16.54
N ARG A 92 17.53 5.74 15.50
CA ARG A 92 17.36 6.84 14.54
C ARG A 92 15.89 7.06 14.25
N ALA A 93 15.52 8.32 14.08
CA ALA A 93 14.18 8.74 13.69
C ALA A 93 14.00 8.57 12.18
N VAL A 94 12.86 8.00 11.77
CA VAL A 94 12.49 7.79 10.38
C VAL A 94 11.12 8.38 10.11
N PHE A 95 11.01 9.16 9.04
CA PHE A 95 9.76 9.73 8.55
C PHE A 95 9.76 9.75 7.02
N GLY A 96 8.63 10.09 6.40
CA GLY A 96 8.46 10.10 4.94
C GLY A 96 7.29 9.25 4.47
N ASN A 97 7.36 8.79 3.23
CA ASN A 97 6.27 8.09 2.56
C ASN A 97 6.75 6.83 1.84
N ILE A 98 5.89 5.82 1.83
CA ILE A 98 6.01 4.67 0.92
C ILE A 98 4.69 4.53 0.19
N LYS A 99 4.75 4.44 -1.13
CA LYS A 99 3.57 4.31 -1.99
C LYS A 99 3.75 3.18 -2.98
N ALA A 100 2.67 2.46 -3.25
CA ALA A 100 2.58 1.52 -4.35
C ALA A 100 1.83 2.16 -5.52
N THR A 101 2.26 1.88 -6.75
CA THR A 101 1.55 2.27 -7.97
C THR A 101 1.73 1.20 -9.04
N THR A 102 0.75 1.03 -9.91
CA THR A 102 0.85 0.17 -11.10
C THR A 102 0.28 0.92 -12.29
N ILE A 103 0.80 0.56 -13.47
CA ILE A 103 0.36 1.10 -14.74
C ILE A 103 -1.11 0.76 -14.99
N ASP A 104 -1.56 -0.41 -14.52
CA ASP A 104 -2.93 -0.89 -14.65
C ASP A 104 -3.92 -0.06 -13.80
N TYR A 105 -3.44 0.75 -12.86
CA TYR A 105 -4.25 1.57 -11.93
C TYR A 105 -4.41 3.01 -12.37
N MET A 106 -4.33 3.31 -13.68
CA MET A 106 -4.37 4.69 -14.16
C MET A 106 -3.34 5.61 -13.48
N ASN A 107 -2.20 5.06 -13.02
CA ASN A 107 -1.18 5.76 -12.23
C ASN A 107 -1.67 6.35 -10.89
N ILE A 108 -2.70 5.74 -10.28
CA ILE A 108 -3.11 6.05 -8.91
C ILE A 108 -2.08 5.46 -7.94
N TRP A 109 -1.88 6.15 -6.82
CA TRP A 109 -0.94 5.77 -5.78
C TRP A 109 -1.70 5.32 -4.54
N VAL A 110 -1.32 4.16 -4.01
CA VAL A 110 -1.78 3.68 -2.72
C VAL A 110 -0.69 3.97 -1.69
N HIS A 111 -1.02 4.78 -0.69
CA HIS A 111 -0.10 5.08 0.40
C HIS A 111 -0.03 3.89 1.36
N LEU A 112 1.14 3.24 1.43
CA LEU A 112 1.41 2.15 2.37
C LEU A 112 1.89 2.68 3.71
N PHE A 113 2.67 3.76 3.68
CA PHE A 113 3.20 4.44 4.85
C PHE A 113 3.23 5.94 4.60
N SER A 114 2.87 6.72 5.62
CA SER A 114 2.96 8.18 5.62
C SER A 114 3.21 8.66 7.04
N CYS A 115 4.35 9.31 7.25
CA CYS A 115 4.77 9.84 8.53
C CYS A 115 5.41 11.20 8.30
N ASP A 116 4.86 12.24 8.91
CA ASP A 116 5.44 13.57 8.90
C ASP A 116 6.60 13.66 9.91
N ARG A 117 7.50 14.62 9.72
CA ARG A 117 8.65 14.84 10.61
C ARG A 117 8.25 14.97 12.08
N GLY A 118 7.09 15.58 12.36
CA GLY A 118 6.56 15.76 13.71
C GLY A 118 6.10 14.46 14.39
N ARG A 119 5.93 13.37 13.63
CA ARG A 119 5.51 12.04 14.11
C ARG A 119 6.51 10.94 13.78
N CYS A 120 7.77 11.31 13.60
CA CYS A 120 8.83 10.37 13.24
C CYS A 120 8.87 9.14 14.16
N LEU A 121 9.22 7.99 13.57
CA LEU A 121 9.32 6.72 14.27
C LEU A 121 10.77 6.43 14.61
N SER A 122 11.04 6.05 15.86
CA SER A 122 12.40 5.68 16.29
C SER A 122 12.65 4.20 16.04
N PHE A 123 13.71 3.88 15.30
CA PHE A 123 14.14 2.52 15.03
C PHE A 123 15.54 2.26 15.58
N PRO A 124 15.80 1.07 16.16
CA PRO A 124 17.12 0.71 16.62
C PRO A 124 18.12 0.63 15.46
N SER A 125 19.33 1.14 15.69
CA SER A 125 20.44 1.10 14.73
C SER A 125 21.19 -0.22 14.82
N GLY A 126 21.67 -0.73 13.68
CA GLY A 126 22.44 -1.98 13.59
C GLY A 126 21.61 -3.26 13.57
N THR A 127 20.30 -3.18 13.85
CA THR A 127 19.35 -4.29 13.75
C THR A 127 18.35 -4.06 12.63
N THR A 128 17.72 -5.15 12.19
CA THR A 128 16.60 -5.07 11.25
C THR A 128 15.30 -4.87 12.04
N SER A 129 14.47 -3.93 11.60
CA SER A 129 13.16 -3.62 12.18
C SER A 129 12.09 -3.60 11.09
N ILE A 130 10.87 -4.00 11.43
CA ILE A 130 9.72 -3.91 10.51
C ILE A 130 9.11 -2.51 10.65
N LEU A 131 8.90 -1.83 9.52
CA LEU A 131 8.22 -0.53 9.46
C LEU A 131 6.71 -0.76 9.54
N PRO A 132 5.99 -0.17 10.51
CA PRO A 132 4.54 -0.32 10.63
C PRO A 132 3.85 0.43 9.49
N LEU A 133 3.37 -0.31 8.50
CA LEU A 133 2.59 0.23 7.39
C LEU A 133 1.16 0.56 7.86
N THR A 134 0.62 1.68 7.37
CA THR A 134 -0.80 2.01 7.52
C THR A 134 -1.67 1.06 6.71
N LEU A 135 -1.17 0.65 5.54
CA LEU A 135 -1.77 -0.37 4.69
C LEU A 135 -0.71 -1.38 4.28
N SER A 136 -0.83 -2.62 4.73
CA SER A 136 0.07 -3.73 4.39
C SER A 136 -0.49 -4.66 3.32
N LYS A 137 -1.71 -4.41 2.83
CA LYS A 137 -2.38 -5.23 1.83
C LYS A 137 -2.92 -4.36 0.71
N ILE A 138 -2.63 -4.74 -0.53
CA ILE A 138 -3.14 -4.09 -1.72
C ILE A 138 -3.81 -5.12 -2.62
N ALA A 139 -4.87 -4.72 -3.31
CA ALA A 139 -5.34 -5.46 -4.47
C ALA A 139 -4.32 -5.26 -5.59
N LEU A 140 -4.17 -6.24 -6.49
CA LEU A 140 -3.48 -6.16 -7.78
C LEU A 140 -4.22 -7.02 -8.80
N PRO A 141 -4.30 -6.66 -10.10
CA PRO A 141 -4.91 -7.51 -11.10
C PRO A 141 -4.15 -8.85 -11.22
N CYS A 142 -4.89 -9.95 -11.34
CA CYS A 142 -4.36 -11.32 -11.52
C CYS A 142 -3.84 -11.53 -12.95
N SER A 143 -2.94 -10.67 -13.39
CA SER A 143 -2.33 -10.73 -14.71
C SER A 143 -0.98 -11.43 -14.65
N ARG A 144 -0.65 -12.20 -15.71
CA ARG A 144 0.71 -12.73 -15.91
C ARG A 144 1.72 -11.63 -16.19
N LEU A 145 1.25 -10.47 -16.66
CA LEU A 145 2.05 -9.28 -16.96
C LEU A 145 2.01 -8.25 -15.82
N LEU A 146 1.48 -8.62 -14.65
CA LEU A 146 1.41 -7.74 -13.49
C LEU A 146 2.78 -7.12 -13.20
N ARG A 147 2.80 -5.79 -13.24
CA ARG A 147 3.98 -4.97 -12.94
C ARG A 147 3.56 -3.77 -12.11
N PHE A 148 4.17 -3.63 -10.94
CA PHE A 148 3.91 -2.50 -10.07
C PHE A 148 5.19 -2.02 -9.42
N HIS A 149 5.18 -0.78 -8.97
CA HIS A 149 6.31 -0.11 -8.37
C HIS A 149 5.99 0.27 -6.93
N ILE A 150 6.97 0.13 -6.05
CA ILE A 150 6.94 0.69 -4.71
C ILE A 150 7.96 1.83 -4.69
N GLU A 151 7.45 3.06 -4.53
CA GLU A 151 8.27 4.24 -4.29
C GLU A 151 8.53 4.37 -2.80
N VAL A 152 9.81 4.40 -2.44
CA VAL A 152 10.29 4.66 -1.09
C VAL A 152 10.87 6.07 -1.10
N ASP A 153 10.31 6.94 -0.27
CA ASP A 153 10.81 8.29 -0.01
C ASP A 153 10.86 8.50 1.50
N LEU A 154 11.90 7.96 2.13
CA LEU A 154 12.10 8.03 3.58
C LEU A 154 13.31 8.89 3.91
N THR A 155 13.26 9.51 5.07
CA THR A 155 14.38 10.26 5.65
C THR A 155 14.71 9.68 7.02
N ALA A 156 15.99 9.38 7.25
CA ALA A 156 16.49 8.82 8.49
C ALA A 156 17.52 9.76 9.13
N GLY A 157 17.26 10.22 10.35
CA GLY A 157 18.10 11.16 11.09
C GLY A 157 18.03 10.93 12.59
N THR A 158 18.49 11.89 13.38
CA THR A 158 18.22 11.93 14.83
C THR A 158 17.05 12.88 15.10
N CYS A 159 16.33 12.73 16.21
CA CYS A 159 15.22 13.65 16.50
C CYS A 159 15.68 15.12 16.67
N GLU A 160 16.98 15.33 16.87
CA GLU A 160 17.61 16.64 17.08
C GLU A 160 18.52 17.06 15.91
N SER A 161 18.60 16.28 14.83
CA SER A 161 19.48 16.61 13.70
C SER A 161 19.01 17.84 12.93
N HIS A 162 19.96 18.71 12.58
CA HIS A 162 19.78 19.67 11.50
C HIS A 162 19.67 18.91 10.16
N GLU A 163 19.06 19.53 9.14
CA GLU A 163 18.78 18.88 7.84
C GLU A 163 20.04 18.31 7.15
N GLU A 164 21.24 18.78 7.53
CA GLU A 164 22.51 18.32 6.98
C GLU A 164 22.92 16.90 7.42
N ASP A 165 22.39 16.39 8.54
CA ASP A 165 22.67 15.03 9.04
C ASP A 165 21.58 14.02 8.63
N GLU A 166 20.54 14.46 7.94
CA GLU A 166 19.44 13.63 7.48
C GLU A 166 19.81 12.87 6.20
N LYS A 167 19.57 11.55 6.20
CA LYS A 167 19.83 10.69 5.04
C LYS A 167 18.54 10.39 4.31
N ASN A 168 18.50 10.72 3.03
CA ASN A 168 17.35 10.49 2.17
C ASN A 168 17.48 9.14 1.46
N LEU A 169 16.53 8.26 1.74
CA LEU A 169 16.33 6.95 1.14
C LEU A 169 15.23 7.08 0.09
N LYS A 170 15.59 7.64 -1.07
CA LYS A 170 14.66 7.88 -2.18
C LYS A 170 14.97 7.00 -3.38
N PHE A 171 14.08 6.05 -3.68
CA PHE A 171 14.21 5.16 -4.83
C PHE A 171 12.90 4.42 -5.13
N ILE A 172 12.85 3.79 -6.30
CA ILE A 172 11.73 2.97 -6.76
C ILE A 172 12.19 1.51 -6.85
N LEU A 173 11.35 0.59 -6.38
CA LEU A 173 11.51 -0.86 -6.51
C LEU A 173 10.43 -1.40 -7.44
N GLU A 174 10.81 -2.23 -8.41
CA GLU A 174 9.91 -2.76 -9.43
C GLU A 174 9.56 -4.22 -9.15
N PHE A 175 8.30 -4.51 -8.92
CA PHE A 175 7.80 -5.85 -8.63
C PHE A 175 7.02 -6.41 -9.82
N THR A 176 7.22 -7.70 -10.04
CA THR A 176 6.46 -8.54 -10.96
C THR A 176 6.08 -9.82 -10.23
N ARG A 177 5.19 -10.64 -10.81
CA ARG A 177 4.76 -11.90 -10.18
C ARG A 177 5.92 -12.85 -9.81
N GLY A 178 7.07 -12.75 -10.49
CA GLY A 178 8.28 -13.54 -10.22
C GLY A 178 9.26 -12.90 -9.22
N ILE A 179 9.05 -11.63 -8.84
CA ILE A 179 9.89 -10.89 -7.91
C ILE A 179 9.07 -10.65 -6.65
N THR A 180 9.43 -11.32 -5.55
CA THR A 180 8.73 -11.20 -4.26
C THR A 180 9.55 -10.48 -3.20
N SER A 181 10.83 -10.18 -3.46
CA SER A 181 11.66 -9.44 -2.51
C SER A 181 12.72 -8.62 -3.23
N GLN A 182 12.92 -7.39 -2.76
CA GLN A 182 14.00 -6.51 -3.21
C GLN A 182 14.59 -5.75 -2.03
N GLU A 183 15.91 -5.53 -2.06
CA GLU A 183 16.63 -4.73 -1.07
C GLU A 183 17.40 -3.62 -1.77
N ARG A 184 17.45 -2.43 -1.15
CA ARG A 184 18.33 -1.34 -1.57
C ARG A 184 19.09 -0.77 -0.38
N GLN A 185 20.39 -0.52 -0.60
CA GLN A 185 21.28 0.11 0.37
C GLN A 185 21.67 1.51 -0.10
N VAL A 186 21.61 2.49 0.80
CA VAL A 186 22.05 3.88 0.59
C VAL A 186 22.83 4.31 1.84
N ASP A 187 24.09 4.72 1.68
CA ASP A 187 24.96 5.21 2.76
C ASP A 187 25.05 4.32 4.02
N GLY A 188 24.92 3.01 3.80
CA GLY A 188 24.96 1.99 4.84
C GLY A 188 23.58 1.59 5.37
N ASP A 189 22.57 2.44 5.24
CA ASP A 189 21.17 2.16 5.59
C ASP A 189 20.54 1.27 4.52
N ARG A 190 19.72 0.30 4.92
CA ARG A 190 19.05 -0.62 3.99
C ARG A 190 17.54 -0.62 4.20
N VAL A 191 16.83 -0.73 3.08
CA VAL A 191 15.40 -0.97 3.03
C VAL A 191 15.19 -2.22 2.19
N GLN A 192 14.53 -3.21 2.78
CA GLN A 192 14.07 -4.40 2.09
C GLN A 192 12.55 -4.35 2.03
N VAL A 193 12.00 -4.67 0.87
CA VAL A 193 10.57 -4.78 0.65
C VAL A 193 10.27 -6.20 0.20
N GLU A 194 9.39 -6.86 0.94
CA GLU A 194 8.89 -8.20 0.67
C GLU A 194 7.41 -8.10 0.25
N VAL A 195 7.04 -8.92 -0.73
CA VAL A 195 5.74 -8.96 -1.36
C VAL A 195 5.30 -10.41 -1.42
N GLU A 196 4.12 -10.69 -0.88
CA GLU A 196 3.50 -12.00 -0.90
C GLU A 196 2.16 -11.92 -1.65
N TYR A 197 2.04 -12.69 -2.73
CA TYR A 197 0.82 -12.80 -3.50
C TYR A 197 -0.05 -13.91 -2.90
N GLU A 198 -1.25 -13.57 -2.45
CA GLU A 198 -2.21 -14.57 -1.97
C GLU A 198 -2.65 -15.43 -3.16
N SER A 199 -2.29 -16.72 -3.13
CA SER A 199 -2.56 -17.64 -4.23
C SER A 199 -4.06 -17.89 -4.36
N GLU A 200 -4.59 -17.83 -5.59
CA GLU A 200 -5.96 -18.27 -5.91
C GLU A 200 -6.19 -19.78 -5.67
N TYR A 201 -5.12 -20.54 -5.43
CA TYR A 201 -5.16 -21.98 -5.21
C TYR A 201 -4.46 -22.29 -3.89
N GLY A 202 -5.23 -22.40 -2.82
CA GLY A 202 -4.80 -23.23 -1.69
C GLY A 202 -4.49 -24.62 -2.23
N LEU A 203 -3.26 -25.09 -2.03
CA LEU A 203 -2.94 -26.51 -2.13
C LEU A 203 -3.80 -27.31 -1.13
#